data_AF-A0A2D4J502-F1
#
_entry.id   AF-A0A2D4J502-F1
#
_cell.length_a   1.000
_cell.length_b   1.000
_cell.length_c   1.000
_cell.angle_alpha   90.00
_cell.angle_beta   90.00
_cell.angle_gamma   90.00
#
_symmetry.space_group_name_H-M   'P 1'
#
loop_
_entity.id
_entity.type
_entity.pdbx_description
1 polymer ?
#
loop_
_entity_poly.entity_id
_entity_poly.type
_entity_poly.pdbx_seq_one_letter_code
_entity_poly.pdbx_strand_id
1 'polypeptide(L)'
;SVDHYPRTYWVLIWLVTLLGSCSVLLMLLFKKEAVKGWFKILKEDYSSRGMLQGRQVLILYSPDHEGYERVVGILADALTQLQASVSLELWSRGELGSLGPMQWFHAQRHLVLQEGGVIVLLFSHGAVASCAEWLGWKQNVPRSTFKPESTFLASLNCVLPDFLAGEARATYIVGCFEELLPVNQIPDLFRSVPVYPLPSRLFSFLLDLAGPRVGHKQRNSLKRHAECIHKILEQAAHECQQKYPS
;
A
#
# COMPACT_ATOMS: atom_id res chain seq x y z
N SER A 1 1.27 -87.78 -13.76
CA SER A 1 1.45 -86.45 -14.38
C SER A 1 0.22 -86.27 -15.25
N VAL A 2 -0.78 -85.46 -14.91
CA VAL A 2 -0.80 -83.99 -14.95
C VAL A 2 -2.24 -83.63 -14.54
N ASP A 3 -2.50 -82.94 -13.41
CA ASP A 3 -3.88 -82.47 -13.12
C ASP A 3 -3.98 -81.23 -12.19
N HIS A 4 -2.91 -80.46 -11.99
CA HIS A 4 -2.94 -79.30 -11.09
C HIS A 4 -2.78 -77.92 -11.78
N TYR A 5 -2.96 -77.84 -13.11
CA TYR A 5 -2.64 -76.66 -13.89
C TYR A 5 -3.77 -75.69 -14.30
N PRO A 6 -5.09 -76.00 -14.26
CA PRO A 6 -6.07 -75.03 -14.77
C PRO A 6 -6.38 -73.89 -13.78
N ARG A 7 -6.26 -74.13 -12.46
CA ARG A 7 -6.66 -73.15 -11.43
C ARG A 7 -5.68 -71.97 -11.32
N THR A 8 -4.40 -72.20 -11.57
CA THR A 8 -3.33 -71.19 -11.47
C THR A 8 -3.43 -70.15 -12.57
N TYR A 9 -3.82 -70.52 -13.80
CA TYR A 9 -4.02 -69.57 -14.90
C TYR A 9 -5.20 -68.62 -14.64
N TRP A 10 -6.31 -69.12 -14.11
CA TRP A 10 -7.45 -68.27 -13.76
C TRP A 10 -7.11 -67.30 -12.63
N VAL A 11 -6.37 -67.76 -11.61
CA VAL A 11 -5.89 -66.89 -10.52
C VAL A 11 -4.94 -65.80 -11.04
N LEU A 12 -4.04 -66.13 -11.98
CA LEU A 12 -3.15 -65.15 -12.62
C LEU A 12 -3.93 -64.08 -13.39
N ILE A 13 -4.97 -64.48 -14.15
CA ILE A 13 -5.82 -63.54 -14.89
C ILE A 13 -6.56 -62.59 -13.92
N TRP A 14 -7.10 -63.12 -12.81
CA TRP A 14 -7.73 -62.31 -11.77
C TRP A 14 -6.76 -61.36 -11.08
N LEU A 15 -5.52 -61.78 -10.82
CA LEU A 15 -4.50 -60.91 -10.23
C LEU A 15 -4.09 -59.78 -11.17
N VAL A 16 -3.89 -60.07 -12.46
CA VAL A 16 -3.52 -59.05 -13.46
C VAL A 16 -4.65 -58.03 -13.64
N THR A 17 -5.90 -58.49 -13.69
CA THR A 17 -7.06 -57.59 -13.81
C THR A 17 -7.28 -56.74 -12.55
N LEU A 18 -7.13 -57.33 -11.36
CA LEU A 18 -7.19 -56.60 -10.08
C LEU A 18 -6.08 -55.55 -10.00
N LEU A 19 -4.84 -55.91 -10.32
CA LEU A 19 -3.69 -55.01 -10.29
C LEU A 19 -3.84 -53.86 -11.29
N GLY A 20 -4.35 -54.14 -12.49
CA GLY A 20 -4.68 -53.13 -13.49
C GLY A 20 -5.75 -52.15 -12.98
N SER A 21 -6.85 -52.66 -12.42
CA SER A 21 -7.92 -51.82 -11.86
C SER A 21 -7.44 -50.95 -10.69
N CYS A 22 -6.61 -51.50 -9.81
CA CYS A 22 -6.00 -50.79 -8.69
C CYS A 22 -5.05 -49.69 -9.17
N SER A 23 -4.26 -49.97 -10.22
CA SER A 23 -3.34 -48.99 -10.82
C SER A 23 -4.08 -47.83 -11.47
N VAL A 24 -5.20 -48.11 -12.16
CA VAL A 24 -6.07 -47.08 -12.76
C VAL A 24 -6.73 -46.23 -11.67
N LEU A 25 -7.23 -46.84 -10.59
CA LEU A 25 -7.79 -46.12 -9.44
C LEU A 25 -6.74 -45.22 -8.77
N LEU A 26 -5.53 -45.72 -8.55
CA LEU A 26 -4.41 -44.94 -8.03
C LEU A 26 -4.08 -43.75 -8.92
N MET A 27 -4.01 -43.94 -10.24
CA MET A 27 -3.79 -42.84 -11.20
C MET A 27 -4.91 -41.79 -11.15
N LEU A 28 -6.17 -42.22 -11.00
CA LEU A 28 -7.32 -41.31 -10.87
C LEU A 28 -7.29 -40.54 -9.54
N LEU A 29 -6.91 -41.19 -8.44
CA LEU A 29 -6.75 -40.54 -7.14
C LEU A 29 -5.58 -39.57 -7.13
N PHE A 30 -4.43 -39.94 -7.70
CA PHE A 30 -3.29 -39.03 -7.87
C PHE A 30 -3.64 -37.84 -8.76
N LYS A 31 -4.36 -38.04 -9.87
CA LYS A 31 -4.87 -36.93 -10.69
C LYS A 31 -5.85 -36.06 -9.91
N LYS A 32 -6.75 -36.63 -9.12
CA LYS A 32 -7.69 -35.87 -8.29
C LYS A 32 -6.97 -35.05 -7.23
N GLU A 33 -5.99 -35.61 -6.53
CA GLU A 33 -5.23 -34.88 -5.51
C GLU A 33 -4.27 -33.86 -6.12
N ALA A 34 -3.66 -34.15 -7.29
CA ALA A 34 -2.85 -33.19 -8.03
C ALA A 34 -3.70 -32.04 -8.58
N VAL A 35 -4.89 -32.34 -9.13
CA VAL A 35 -5.84 -31.31 -9.58
C VAL A 35 -6.36 -30.52 -8.41
N LYS A 36 -6.65 -31.14 -7.26
CA LYS A 36 -7.14 -30.46 -6.05
C LYS A 36 -6.03 -29.62 -5.40
N GLY A 37 -4.80 -30.10 -5.43
CA GLY A 37 -3.59 -29.36 -5.02
C GLY A 37 -3.33 -28.17 -5.93
N TRP A 38 -3.36 -28.38 -7.25
CA TRP A 38 -3.26 -27.29 -8.22
C TRP A 38 -4.45 -26.33 -8.11
N PHE A 39 -5.69 -26.79 -7.96
CA PHE A 39 -6.85 -25.91 -7.74
C PHE A 39 -6.73 -25.14 -6.42
N LYS A 40 -6.14 -25.73 -5.39
CA LYS A 40 -5.89 -25.04 -4.12
C LYS A 40 -4.81 -23.98 -4.30
N ILE A 41 -3.73 -24.27 -5.03
CA ILE A 41 -2.68 -23.32 -5.41
C ILE A 41 -3.26 -22.20 -6.28
N LEU A 42 -3.98 -22.54 -7.36
CA LEU A 42 -4.68 -21.58 -8.23
C LEU A 42 -5.70 -20.73 -7.46
N LYS A 43 -6.46 -21.33 -6.53
CA LYS A 43 -7.41 -20.60 -5.69
C LYS A 43 -6.70 -19.78 -4.62
N GLU A 44 -5.54 -20.20 -4.13
CA GLU A 44 -4.71 -19.46 -3.18
C GLU A 44 -4.04 -18.28 -3.87
N ASP A 45 -3.53 -18.46 -5.09
CA ASP A 45 -2.98 -17.41 -5.97
C ASP A 45 -4.07 -16.44 -6.47
N TYR A 46 -5.29 -16.93 -6.73
CA TYR A 46 -6.44 -16.10 -7.12
C TYR A 46 -7.10 -15.38 -5.93
N SER A 47 -7.02 -15.96 -4.72
CA SER A 47 -7.55 -15.37 -3.49
C SER A 47 -6.50 -14.54 -2.73
N SER A 48 -5.21 -14.67 -3.07
CA SER A 48 -4.15 -13.73 -2.72
C SER A 48 -4.04 -12.64 -3.77
N ARG A 49 -5.18 -12.08 -4.16
CA ARG A 49 -5.21 -10.75 -4.74
C ARG A 49 -4.42 -9.87 -3.78
N GLY A 50 -3.34 -9.23 -4.24
CA GLY A 50 -2.41 -8.53 -3.36
C GLY A 50 -3.12 -7.61 -2.40
N MET A 51 -2.48 -7.43 -1.25
CA MET A 51 -3.12 -6.84 -0.08
C MET A 51 -3.63 -5.42 -0.34
N LEU A 52 -3.04 -4.72 -1.31
CA LEU A 52 -3.50 -3.45 -1.90
C LEU A 52 -3.57 -3.52 -3.44
N GLN A 53 -3.72 -4.71 -4.05
CA GLN A 53 -3.53 -4.89 -5.49
C GLN A 53 -4.43 -3.99 -6.32
N GLY A 54 -3.79 -3.18 -7.17
CA GLY A 54 -4.45 -2.24 -8.06
C GLY A 54 -5.03 -1.01 -7.36
N ARG A 55 -4.75 -0.83 -6.06
CA ARG A 55 -5.11 0.39 -5.34
C ARG A 55 -4.18 1.51 -5.79
N GLN A 56 -4.71 2.50 -6.50
CA GLN A 56 -3.99 3.73 -6.80
C GLN A 56 -3.81 4.56 -5.54
N VAL A 57 -2.57 4.92 -5.21
CA VAL A 57 -2.20 5.72 -4.05
C VAL A 57 -1.30 6.87 -4.50
N LEU A 58 -1.76 8.11 -4.36
CA LEU A 58 -0.93 9.29 -4.59
C LEU A 58 -0.45 9.84 -3.25
N ILE A 59 0.87 9.88 -3.04
CA ILE A 59 1.46 10.43 -1.82
C ILE A 59 1.91 11.86 -2.09
N LEU A 60 1.39 12.78 -1.27
CA LEU A 60 1.72 14.20 -1.28
C LEU A 60 2.50 14.54 -0.01
N TYR A 61 3.67 15.13 -0.15
CA TYR A 61 4.54 15.49 0.97
C TYR A 61 5.32 16.76 0.66
N SER A 62 5.80 17.45 1.70
CA SER A 62 6.74 18.57 1.57
C SER A 62 8.19 18.04 1.63
N PRO A 63 9.04 18.35 0.64
CA PRO A 63 10.44 17.92 0.62
C PRO A 63 11.30 18.79 1.56
N ASP A 64 11.08 18.63 2.87
CA ASP A 64 11.70 19.46 3.91
C ASP A 64 13.23 19.28 3.94
N HIS A 65 13.68 18.02 3.94
CA HIS A 65 15.08 17.62 3.92
C HIS A 65 15.20 16.14 3.54
N GLU A 66 16.42 15.71 3.15
CA GLU A 66 16.70 14.35 2.68
C GLU A 66 16.29 13.25 3.68
N GLY A 67 16.39 13.54 4.98
CA GLY A 67 15.94 12.61 6.03
C GLY A 67 14.45 12.30 5.94
N TYR A 68 13.62 13.33 5.74
CA TYR A 68 12.17 13.15 5.60
C TYR A 68 11.83 12.45 4.28
N GLU A 69 12.49 12.83 3.17
CA GLU A 69 12.32 12.15 1.88
C GLU A 69 12.62 10.65 1.97
N ARG A 70 13.64 10.26 2.77
CA ARG A 70 13.96 8.85 3.02
C ARG A 70 12.83 8.13 3.75
N VAL A 71 12.28 8.72 4.81
CA VAL A 71 11.18 8.09 5.57
C VAL A 71 9.93 7.95 4.68
N VAL A 72 9.61 8.98 3.88
CA VAL A 72 8.53 8.93 2.88
C VAL A 72 8.79 7.85 1.83
N GLY A 73 10.03 7.74 1.33
CA GLY A 73 10.44 6.71 0.37
C GLY A 73 10.26 5.29 0.93
N ILE A 74 10.66 5.05 2.18
CA ILE A 74 10.47 3.76 2.87
C ILE A 74 8.98 3.41 2.96
N LEU A 75 8.12 4.37 3.32
CA LEU A 75 6.67 4.15 3.34
C LEU A 75 6.15 3.82 1.94
N ALA A 76 6.56 4.57 0.92
CA ALA A 76 6.13 4.35 -0.46
C ALA A 76 6.57 2.97 -0.99
N ASP A 77 7.83 2.58 -0.74
CA ASP A 77 8.36 1.26 -1.08
C ASP A 77 7.57 0.14 -0.40
N ALA A 78 7.25 0.31 0.89
CA ALA A 78 6.44 -0.64 1.64
C ALA A 78 5.03 -0.80 1.05
N LEU A 79 4.39 0.29 0.62
CA LEU A 79 3.07 0.24 -0.05
C LEU A 79 3.15 -0.47 -1.40
N THR A 80 4.21 -0.23 -2.18
CA THR A 80 4.46 -0.94 -3.45
C THR A 80 4.68 -2.44 -3.23
N GLN A 81 5.41 -2.83 -2.18
CA GLN A 81 5.58 -4.25 -1.79
C GLN A 81 4.25 -4.91 -1.40
N LEU A 82 3.30 -4.13 -0.87
CA LEU A 82 1.93 -4.57 -0.62
C LEU A 82 1.04 -4.58 -1.87
N GLN A 83 1.62 -4.36 -3.06
CA GLN A 83 1.00 -4.31 -4.39
C GLN A 83 0.11 -3.09 -4.65
N ALA A 84 0.28 -1.99 -3.91
CA ALA A 84 -0.33 -0.71 -4.27
C ALA A 84 0.36 -0.11 -5.50
N SER A 85 -0.40 0.60 -6.32
CA SER A 85 0.14 1.43 -7.40
C SER A 85 0.40 2.82 -6.83
N VAL A 86 1.64 3.08 -6.43
CA VAL A 86 2.02 4.32 -5.73
C VAL A 86 2.58 5.34 -6.72
N SER A 87 1.98 6.53 -6.75
CA SER A 87 2.52 7.73 -7.41
C SER A 87 3.13 8.64 -6.36
N LEU A 88 4.41 9.02 -6.54
CA LEU A 88 5.17 9.85 -5.62
C LEU A 88 6.13 10.75 -6.41
N GLU A 89 6.19 12.04 -6.09
CA GLU A 89 7.06 12.99 -6.80
C GLU A 89 8.53 12.56 -6.79
N LEU A 90 9.02 12.02 -5.66
CA LEU A 90 10.39 11.50 -5.51
C LEU A 90 10.80 10.53 -6.63
N TRP A 91 9.86 9.76 -7.16
CA TRP A 91 10.09 8.78 -8.23
C TRP A 91 9.82 9.33 -9.63
N SER A 92 9.19 10.50 -9.73
CA SER A 92 8.72 11.08 -11.00
C SER A 92 9.37 12.42 -11.33
N ARG A 93 10.52 12.75 -10.72
CA ARG A 93 11.24 14.03 -10.94
C ARG A 93 11.50 14.37 -12.41
N GLY A 94 11.74 13.37 -13.26
CA GLY A 94 11.90 13.58 -14.71
C GLY A 94 10.62 14.06 -15.40
N GLU A 95 9.47 13.50 -15.04
CA GLU A 95 8.15 13.93 -15.55
C GLU A 95 7.74 15.29 -14.97
N LEU A 96 8.01 15.53 -13.69
CA LEU A 96 7.77 16.84 -13.08
C LEU A 96 8.59 17.94 -13.76
N GLY A 97 9.85 17.65 -14.11
CA GLY A 97 10.71 18.60 -14.81
C GLY A 97 10.23 18.93 -16.23
N SER A 98 9.49 18.02 -16.89
CA SER A 98 8.99 18.23 -18.25
C SER A 98 7.57 18.80 -18.31
N LEU A 99 6.67 18.38 -17.41
CA LEU A 99 5.27 18.80 -17.37
C LEU A 99 5.04 20.03 -16.47
N GLY A 100 5.95 20.25 -15.52
CA GLY A 100 5.76 21.16 -14.40
C GLY A 100 4.91 20.53 -13.28
N PRO A 101 5.13 20.94 -12.02
CA PRO A 101 4.54 20.29 -10.86
C PRO A 101 3.01 20.34 -10.86
N MET A 102 2.42 21.48 -11.24
CA MET A 102 0.96 21.65 -11.25
C MET A 102 0.26 20.66 -12.20
N GLN A 103 0.77 20.50 -13.42
CA GLN A 103 0.17 19.62 -14.42
C GLN A 103 0.34 18.15 -14.03
N TRP A 104 1.50 17.80 -13.49
CA TRP A 104 1.76 16.45 -12.99
C TRP A 104 0.80 16.08 -11.86
N PHE A 105 0.66 16.94 -10.83
CA PHE A 105 -0.28 16.66 -9.73
C PHE A 105 -1.74 16.59 -10.18
N HIS A 106 -2.15 17.45 -11.12
CA HIS A 106 -3.49 17.38 -11.69
C HIS A 106 -3.74 16.03 -12.40
N ALA A 107 -2.78 15.56 -13.21
CA ALA A 107 -2.86 14.27 -13.89
C ALA A 107 -2.90 13.10 -12.91
N GLN A 108 -2.01 13.07 -11.92
CA GLN A 108 -1.98 12.00 -10.92
C GLN A 108 -3.25 11.96 -10.07
N ARG A 109 -3.72 13.13 -9.61
CA ARG A 109 -4.99 13.22 -8.87
C ARG A 109 -6.15 12.69 -9.71
N HIS A 110 -6.24 13.09 -10.97
CA HIS A 110 -7.29 12.62 -11.88
C HIS A 110 -7.26 11.09 -12.03
N LEU A 111 -6.09 10.49 -12.24
CA LEU A 111 -5.93 9.03 -12.33
C LEU A 111 -6.39 8.32 -11.05
N VAL A 112 -5.96 8.81 -9.88
CA VAL A 112 -6.37 8.25 -8.59
C VAL A 112 -7.89 8.33 -8.42
N LEU A 113 -8.50 9.47 -8.73
CA LEU A 113 -9.96 9.63 -8.61
C LEU A 113 -10.74 8.71 -9.55
N GLN A 114 -10.29 8.55 -10.80
CA GLN A 114 -10.94 7.66 -11.78
C GLN A 114 -10.92 6.19 -11.36
N GLU A 115 -9.79 5.74 -10.80
CA GLU A 115 -9.63 4.38 -10.27
C GLU A 115 -10.20 4.22 -8.85
N GLY A 116 -10.86 5.27 -8.33
CA GLY A 116 -11.43 5.33 -7.00
C GLY A 116 -10.39 5.16 -5.88
N GLY A 117 -9.12 5.47 -6.14
CA GLY A 117 -7.93 5.35 -5.29
C GLY A 117 -7.93 6.21 -4.04
N VAL A 118 -6.77 6.37 -3.40
CA VAL A 118 -6.59 7.19 -2.19
C VAL A 118 -5.47 8.20 -2.39
N ILE A 119 -5.68 9.42 -1.91
CA ILE A 119 -4.65 10.46 -1.86
C ILE A 119 -4.20 10.60 -0.40
N VAL A 120 -2.91 10.41 -0.16
CA VAL A 120 -2.29 10.47 1.16
C VAL A 120 -1.56 11.80 1.28
N LEU A 121 -1.99 12.66 2.21
CA LEU A 121 -1.24 13.86 2.57
C LEU A 121 -0.36 13.57 3.79
N LEU A 122 0.95 13.53 3.59
CA LEU A 122 1.94 13.38 4.65
C LEU A 122 2.35 14.76 5.16
N PHE A 123 1.99 15.05 6.40
CA PHE A 123 2.34 16.29 7.07
C PHE A 123 3.71 16.20 7.75
N SER A 124 4.45 17.29 7.61
CA SER A 124 5.73 17.64 8.23
C SER A 124 5.71 19.12 8.61
N HIS A 125 6.75 19.62 9.26
CA HIS A 125 6.86 21.05 9.58
C HIS A 125 6.79 21.95 8.34
N GLY A 126 7.46 21.59 7.24
CA GLY A 126 7.39 22.34 5.99
C GLY A 126 6.01 22.25 5.30
N ALA A 127 5.31 21.13 5.43
CA ALA A 127 3.93 21.02 4.97
C ALA A 127 2.98 21.95 5.74
N VAL A 128 3.11 22.00 7.07
CA VAL A 128 2.34 22.92 7.93
C VAL A 128 2.64 24.38 7.56
N ALA A 129 3.91 24.73 7.39
CA ALA A 129 4.32 26.08 6.99
C ALA A 129 3.73 26.47 5.62
N SER A 130 3.77 25.55 4.65
CA SER A 130 3.20 25.74 3.31
C SER A 130 1.68 25.95 3.36
N CYS A 131 0.98 25.18 4.20
CA CYS A 131 -0.46 25.35 4.40
C CYS A 131 -0.80 26.69 5.05
N ALA A 132 -0.06 27.09 6.08
CA ALA A 132 -0.27 28.37 6.76
C ALA A 132 -0.05 29.56 5.81
N GLU A 133 0.93 29.45 4.92
CA GLU A 133 1.14 30.43 3.85
C GLU A 133 -0.02 30.46 2.87
N TRP A 134 -0.44 29.29 2.36
CA TRP A 134 -1.54 29.20 1.39
C TRP A 134 -2.86 29.75 1.95
N LEU A 135 -3.19 29.38 3.19
CA LEU A 135 -4.43 29.80 3.87
C LEU A 135 -4.40 31.25 4.38
N GLY A 136 -3.28 31.96 4.18
CA GLY A 136 -3.12 33.33 4.66
C GLY A 136 -3.03 33.46 6.18
N TRP A 137 -2.71 32.38 6.90
CA TRP A 137 -2.67 32.31 8.37
C TRP A 137 -1.43 32.96 9.01
N LYS A 138 -0.73 33.88 8.33
CA LYS A 138 0.51 34.47 8.85
C LYS A 138 0.23 35.43 10.02
N GLN A 139 0.50 34.96 11.24
CA GLN A 139 1.12 35.78 12.29
C GLN A 139 2.58 35.32 12.49
N ASN A 140 3.52 36.22 12.23
CA ASN A 140 4.88 36.28 12.81
C ASN A 140 5.90 35.13 12.60
N VAL A 141 5.77 34.25 11.59
CA VAL A 141 6.91 33.38 11.22
C VAL A 141 7.86 34.19 10.30
N PRO A 142 9.17 34.29 10.61
CA PRO A 142 10.15 34.89 9.71
C PRO A 142 10.00 34.22 8.35
N ARG A 143 9.93 35.01 7.27
CA ARG A 143 9.93 34.48 5.90
C ARG A 143 11.22 33.66 5.74
N SER A 144 11.12 32.34 5.94
CA SER A 144 12.07 31.39 5.37
C SER A 144 12.21 31.76 3.91
N THR A 145 13.44 31.87 3.44
CA THR A 145 13.81 32.26 2.07
C THR A 145 12.92 31.53 1.08
N PHE A 146 11.91 32.26 0.61
CA PHE A 146 10.85 31.79 -0.25
C PHE A 146 11.48 31.05 -1.44
N LYS A 147 11.25 29.73 -1.52
CA LYS A 147 11.40 28.98 -2.76
C LYS A 147 10.03 29.03 -3.43
N PRO A 148 9.82 29.90 -4.44
CA PRO A 148 8.51 30.14 -5.06
C PRO A 148 7.87 28.89 -5.69
N GLU A 149 8.65 27.82 -5.84
CA GLU A 149 8.33 26.62 -6.60
C GLU A 149 8.42 25.36 -5.72
N SER A 150 7.73 25.34 -4.58
CA SER A 150 7.62 24.07 -3.85
C SER A 150 6.59 23.18 -4.56
N THR A 151 7.04 21.98 -4.97
CA THR A 151 6.21 20.89 -5.45
C THR A 151 4.96 20.70 -4.58
N PHE A 152 5.10 20.84 -3.26
CA PHE A 152 4.00 20.70 -2.33
C PHE A 152 2.95 21.82 -2.40
N LEU A 153 3.34 23.08 -2.66
CA LEU A 153 2.35 24.14 -2.89
C LEU A 153 1.52 23.87 -4.15
N ALA A 154 2.14 23.32 -5.21
CA ALA A 154 1.43 22.91 -6.40
C ALA A 154 0.43 21.77 -6.10
N SER A 155 0.82 20.79 -5.29
CA SER A 155 -0.11 19.73 -4.89
C SER A 155 -1.25 20.24 -4.00
N LEU A 156 -0.98 21.19 -3.10
CA LEU A 156 -2.00 21.86 -2.29
C LEU A 156 -3.05 22.56 -3.16
N ASN A 157 -2.64 23.27 -4.21
CA ASN A 157 -3.56 23.89 -5.17
C ASN A 157 -4.53 22.88 -5.80
N CYS A 158 -4.10 21.63 -6.01
CA CYS A 158 -4.92 20.59 -6.61
C CYS A 158 -5.92 19.95 -5.64
N VAL A 159 -5.63 19.92 -4.33
CA VAL A 159 -6.42 19.13 -3.36
C VAL A 159 -7.27 19.99 -2.44
N LEU A 160 -6.86 21.22 -2.18
CA LEU A 160 -7.52 22.07 -1.20
C LEU A 160 -8.98 22.42 -1.52
N PRO A 161 -9.38 22.60 -2.79
CA PRO A 161 -10.79 22.76 -3.14
C PRO A 161 -11.69 21.65 -2.60
N ASP A 162 -11.22 20.39 -2.57
CA ASP A 162 -12.01 19.25 -2.07
C ASP A 162 -12.21 19.32 -0.55
N PHE A 163 -11.21 19.81 0.18
CA PHE A 163 -11.31 20.03 1.62
C PHE A 163 -12.25 21.18 1.96
N LEU A 164 -12.17 22.28 1.20
CA LEU A 164 -13.06 23.44 1.36
C LEU A 164 -14.52 23.12 0.99
N ALA A 165 -14.73 22.22 0.02
CA ALA A 165 -16.05 21.74 -0.37
C ALA A 165 -16.62 20.66 0.57
N GLY A 166 -15.80 20.06 1.45
CA GLY A 166 -16.21 18.96 2.33
C GLY A 166 -16.27 17.58 1.65
N GLU A 167 -15.76 17.46 0.41
CA GLU A 167 -15.78 16.24 -0.40
C GLU A 167 -14.55 15.35 -0.16
N ALA A 168 -13.55 15.85 0.60
CA ALA A 168 -12.28 15.15 0.80
C ALA A 168 -12.40 13.78 1.51
N ARG A 169 -13.44 13.57 2.33
CA ARG A 169 -13.53 12.37 3.21
C ARG A 169 -13.58 11.04 2.45
N ALA A 170 -14.03 11.03 1.20
CA ALA A 170 -14.15 9.81 0.41
C ALA A 170 -12.81 9.31 -0.17
N THR A 171 -11.83 10.20 -0.35
CA THR A 171 -10.63 9.90 -1.15
C THR A 171 -9.33 10.28 -0.44
N TYR A 172 -9.40 11.11 0.60
CA TYR A 172 -8.21 11.64 1.25
C TYR A 172 -7.99 11.01 2.63
N ILE A 173 -6.74 10.71 2.91
CA ILE A 173 -6.26 10.40 4.27
C ILE A 173 -5.04 11.26 4.58
N VAL A 174 -4.90 11.60 5.86
CA VAL A 174 -3.76 12.38 6.34
C VAL A 174 -2.87 11.48 7.19
N GLY A 175 -1.56 11.58 6.98
CA GLY A 175 -0.56 10.93 7.82
C GLY A 175 0.44 11.94 8.36
N CYS A 176 1.06 11.63 9.49
CA CYS A 176 2.25 12.32 9.96
C CYS A 176 3.16 11.33 10.67
N PHE A 177 4.47 11.51 10.59
CA PHE A 177 5.39 10.72 11.40
C PHE A 177 5.44 11.35 12.80
N GLU A 178 4.85 10.70 13.79
CA GLU A 178 4.53 11.28 15.10
C GLU A 178 5.75 11.76 15.89
N GLU A 179 6.92 11.19 15.62
CA GLU A 179 8.22 11.61 16.17
C GLU A 179 8.76 12.90 15.50
N LEU A 180 8.39 13.16 14.24
CA LEU A 180 8.83 14.31 13.46
C LEU A 180 7.83 15.45 13.44
N LEU A 181 6.53 15.16 13.64
CA LEU A 181 5.47 16.15 13.72
C LEU A 181 4.34 15.67 14.65
N PRO A 182 4.08 16.41 15.74
CA PRO A 182 2.91 16.20 16.58
C PRO A 182 1.59 16.41 15.81
N VAL A 183 0.62 15.49 15.97
CA VAL A 183 -0.68 15.51 15.28
C VAL A 183 -1.46 16.82 15.49
N ASN A 184 -1.31 17.45 16.66
CA ASN A 184 -1.99 18.71 16.99
C ASN A 184 -1.50 19.91 16.18
N GLN A 185 -0.37 19.81 15.49
CA GLN A 185 0.14 20.85 14.59
C GLN A 185 -0.46 20.77 13.19
N ILE A 186 -1.19 19.69 12.86
CA ILE A 186 -1.88 19.56 11.58
C ILE A 186 -3.06 20.56 11.53
N PRO A 187 -3.17 21.41 10.49
CA PRO A 187 -4.26 22.36 10.34
C PRO A 187 -5.65 21.71 10.41
N ASP A 188 -6.57 22.37 11.11
CA ASP A 188 -7.93 21.90 11.37
C ASP A 188 -8.68 21.48 10.11
N LEU A 189 -8.46 22.22 9.02
CA LEU A 189 -9.03 21.92 7.70
C LEU A 189 -8.74 20.49 7.25
N PHE A 190 -7.50 20.01 7.43
CA PHE A 190 -7.08 18.66 7.06
C PHE A 190 -7.43 17.60 8.12
N ARG A 191 -7.87 18.00 9.32
CA ARG A 191 -8.40 17.10 10.35
C ARG A 191 -9.87 16.70 10.11
N SER A 192 -10.48 17.20 9.02
CA SER A 192 -11.82 16.79 8.55
C SER A 192 -11.86 15.37 7.96
N VAL A 193 -10.70 14.81 7.61
CA VAL A 193 -10.53 13.44 7.09
C VAL A 193 -9.77 12.58 8.11
N PRO A 194 -9.71 11.24 7.95
CA PRO A 194 -8.97 10.38 8.86
C PRO A 194 -7.47 10.75 8.94
N VAL A 195 -6.96 10.91 10.17
CA VAL A 195 -5.56 11.25 10.46
C VAL A 195 -4.86 10.09 11.14
N TYR A 196 -3.71 9.68 10.61
CA TYR A 196 -2.90 8.58 11.11
C TYR A 196 -1.52 9.07 11.58
N PRO A 197 -1.27 9.07 12.90
CA PRO A 197 0.09 9.14 13.41
C PRO A 197 0.81 7.83 13.07
N LEU A 198 1.95 7.95 12.41
CA LEU A 198 2.81 6.85 11.98
C LEU A 198 4.10 6.84 12.80
N PRO A 199 4.59 5.65 13.21
CA PRO A 199 4.10 4.32 12.85
C PRO A 199 3.02 3.74 13.80
N SER A 200 2.63 4.42 14.88
CA SER A 200 1.70 3.86 15.89
C SER A 200 0.37 3.36 15.33
N ARG A 201 -0.23 4.08 14.37
CA ARG A 201 -1.50 3.71 13.72
C ARG A 201 -1.34 3.15 12.31
N LEU A 202 -0.15 2.62 11.97
CA LEU A 202 0.14 2.09 10.65
C LEU A 202 -0.84 1.00 10.19
N PHE A 203 -1.23 0.08 11.07
CA PHE A 203 -2.19 -0.97 10.68
C PHE A 203 -3.55 -0.39 10.28
N SER A 204 -4.05 0.60 11.00
CA SER A 204 -5.30 1.30 10.66
C SER A 204 -5.16 2.09 9.35
N PHE A 205 -4.02 2.74 9.14
CA PHE A 205 -3.69 3.41 7.89
C PHE A 205 -3.74 2.45 6.69
N LEU A 206 -3.11 1.27 6.82
CA LEU A 206 -3.11 0.24 5.76
C LEU A 206 -4.50 -0.36 5.51
N LEU A 207 -5.32 -0.50 6.56
CA LEU A 207 -6.69 -0.98 6.41
C LEU A 207 -7.55 0.01 5.63
N ASP A 208 -7.43 1.29 5.91
CA ASP A 208 -8.20 2.33 5.21
C ASP A 208 -7.74 2.48 3.75
N LEU A 209 -6.42 2.33 3.48
CA LEU A 209 -5.90 2.22 2.11
C LEU A 209 -6.49 1.02 1.36
N ALA A 210 -6.59 -0.13 2.02
CA ALA A 210 -7.14 -1.35 1.43
C ALA A 210 -8.67 -1.28 1.21
N GLY A 211 -9.35 -0.37 1.90
CA GLY A 211 -10.78 -0.09 1.76
C GLY A 211 -11.70 -1.09 2.47
N PRO A 212 -13.02 -0.92 2.34
CA PRO A 212 -14.01 -1.66 3.16
C PRO A 212 -14.15 -3.15 2.78
N ARG A 213 -13.52 -3.60 1.69
CA ARG A 213 -13.70 -4.96 1.15
C ARG A 213 -12.63 -5.96 1.61
N VAL A 214 -11.86 -5.63 2.64
CA VAL A 214 -10.77 -6.49 3.15
C VAL A 214 -11.32 -7.73 3.85
N GLY A 215 -10.98 -8.90 3.32
CA GLY A 215 -11.32 -10.19 3.95
C GLY A 215 -10.48 -10.47 5.20
N HIS A 216 -10.97 -11.36 6.09
CA HIS A 216 -10.29 -11.71 7.34
C HIS A 216 -8.84 -12.21 7.15
N LYS A 217 -8.58 -13.03 6.11
CA LYS A 217 -7.23 -13.51 5.79
C LYS A 217 -6.28 -12.38 5.41
N GLN A 218 -6.74 -11.46 4.56
CA GLN A 218 -6.00 -10.29 4.11
C GLN A 218 -5.70 -9.34 5.28
N ARG A 219 -6.67 -9.13 6.17
CA ARG A 219 -6.50 -8.36 7.41
C ARG A 219 -5.38 -8.91 8.31
N ASN A 220 -5.34 -10.23 8.50
CA ASN A 220 -4.28 -10.87 9.30
C ASN A 220 -2.91 -10.75 8.63
N SER A 221 -2.85 -10.85 7.31
CA SER A 221 -1.61 -10.61 6.56
C SER A 221 -1.15 -9.15 6.70
N LEU A 222 -2.08 -8.19 6.57
CA LEU A 222 -1.82 -6.75 6.71
C LEU A 222 -1.27 -6.44 8.09
N LYS A 223 -1.80 -7.09 9.13
CA LYS A 223 -1.30 -6.93 10.49
C LYS A 223 0.17 -7.34 10.62
N ARG A 224 0.56 -8.49 10.06
CA ARG A 224 1.97 -8.96 10.10
C ARG A 224 2.90 -8.02 9.33
N HIS A 225 2.48 -7.55 8.16
CA HIS A 225 3.28 -6.60 7.38
C HIS A 225 3.37 -5.25 8.09
N ALA A 226 2.29 -4.78 8.71
CA ALA A 226 2.29 -3.56 9.51
C ALA A 226 3.32 -3.65 10.66
N GLU A 227 3.40 -4.79 11.36
CA GLU A 227 4.40 -4.99 12.42
C GLU A 227 5.86 -4.91 11.89
N CYS A 228 6.11 -5.41 10.68
CA CYS A 228 7.43 -5.32 10.04
C CYS A 228 7.75 -3.88 9.61
N ILE A 229 6.83 -3.25 8.87
CA ILE A 229 6.99 -1.89 8.36
C ILE A 229 7.09 -0.89 9.51
N HIS A 230 6.35 -1.10 10.60
CA HIS A 230 6.39 -0.26 11.81
C HIS A 230 7.82 -0.09 12.31
N LYS A 231 8.55 -1.19 12.52
CA LYS A 231 9.94 -1.14 13.03
C LYS A 231 10.88 -0.40 12.11
N ILE A 232 10.73 -0.58 10.80
CA ILE A 232 11.57 0.09 9.79
C ILE A 232 11.28 1.60 9.79
N LEU A 233 10.00 1.98 9.81
CA LEU A 233 9.59 3.39 9.86
C LEU A 233 9.98 4.06 11.18
N GLU A 234 9.84 3.38 12.31
CA GLU A 234 10.24 3.87 13.64
C GLU A 234 11.74 4.16 13.66
N GLN A 235 12.57 3.20 13.23
CA GLN A 235 14.02 3.39 13.15
C GLN A 235 14.39 4.55 12.21
N ALA A 236 13.77 4.63 11.04
CA ALA A 236 14.05 5.68 10.07
C ALA A 236 13.61 7.07 10.54
N ALA A 237 12.47 7.16 11.24
CA ALA A 237 12.00 8.41 11.85
C ALA A 237 12.94 8.85 12.98
N HIS A 238 13.40 7.92 13.81
CA HIS A 238 14.34 8.21 14.89
C HIS A 238 15.69 8.72 14.35
N GLU A 239 16.26 8.05 13.36
CA GLU A 239 17.50 8.49 12.67
C GLU A 239 17.32 9.86 12.02
N CYS A 240 16.14 10.10 11.44
CA CYS A 240 15.79 11.38 10.85
C CYS A 240 15.76 12.50 11.89
N GLN A 241 15.13 12.28 13.04
CA GLN A 241 15.04 13.26 14.14
C GLN A 241 16.42 13.58 14.72
N GLN A 242 17.28 12.57 14.88
CA GLN A 242 18.65 12.77 15.38
C GLN A 242 19.50 13.61 14.42
N LYS A 243 19.36 13.39 13.11
CA LYS A 243 20.15 14.10 12.10
C LYS A 243 19.61 15.51 11.80
N TYR A 244 18.29 15.69 11.89
CA TYR A 244 17.59 16.94 11.60
C TYR A 244 16.62 17.27 12.75
N PRO A 245 17.13 17.79 13.89
CA PRO A 245 16.28 18.18 15.00
C PRO A 245 15.35 19.32 14.56
N SER A 246 14.07 19.19 14.92
CA SER A 246 13.00 20.16 14.63
C SER A 246 13.14 21.45 15.45
#